data_AF-A0A497RTE1-F1
#
_entry.id   AF-A0A497RTE1-F1
#
_cell.length_a   1.000
_cell.length_b   1.000
_cell.length_c   1.000
_cell.angle_alpha   90.00
_cell.angle_beta   90.00
_cell.angle_gamma   90.00
#
_symmetry.space_group_name_H-M   'P 1'
#
loop_
_entity.id
_entity.type
_entity.pdbx_description
1 polymer ?
#
loop_
_entity_poly.entity_id
_entity_poly.type
_entity_poly.pdbx_seq_one_letter_code
_entity_poly.pdbx_strand_id
1 'polypeptide(L)' 'MEYETIATEYLDYGRNKFLEMSKKKPLPDGDIFLNISKGYYTPDGERRYQKGIGFPNDPEFVKKLIEKLQKISKG' A
#
# COMPACT_ATOMS: atom_id res chain seq x y z
N MET A 1 16.46 0.00 -9.74
CA MET A 1 15.65 -1.24 -9.70
C MET A 1 14.35 -0.91 -10.40
N GLU A 2 14.05 -1.61 -11.49
CA GLU A 2 12.80 -1.45 -12.23
C GLU A 2 11.74 -2.35 -11.61
N TYR A 3 10.54 -1.80 -11.41
CA TYR A 3 9.41 -2.52 -10.85
C TYR A 3 8.21 -2.33 -11.76
N GLU A 4 7.53 -3.40 -12.07
CA GLU A 4 6.24 -3.39 -12.73
C GLU A 4 5.14 -3.24 -11.68
N THR A 5 4.33 -2.19 -11.79
CA THR A 5 3.12 -2.03 -10.96
C THR A 5 1.98 -2.77 -11.63
N ILE A 6 1.55 -3.88 -11.02
CA ILE A 6 0.47 -4.73 -11.53
C ILE A 6 -0.90 -4.12 -11.20
N ALA A 7 -1.06 -3.61 -9.99
CA ALA A 7 -2.31 -3.02 -9.52
C ALA A 7 -2.02 -1.94 -8.48
N THR A 8 -2.90 -0.94 -8.36
CA THR A 8 -2.79 0.07 -7.31
C THR A 8 -4.19 0.56 -6.94
N GLU A 9 -4.47 0.57 -5.64
CA GLU A 9 -5.69 1.11 -5.05
C GLU A 9 -5.36 2.24 -4.08
N TYR A 10 -6.26 3.21 -3.97
CA TYR A 10 -6.09 4.37 -3.08
C TYR A 10 -7.22 4.41 -2.05
N LEU A 11 -6.86 4.71 -0.81
CA LEU A 11 -7.77 4.92 0.30
C LEU A 11 -7.51 6.29 0.91
N ASP A 12 -8.37 7.25 0.59
CA ASP A 12 -8.32 8.59 1.17
C ASP A 12 -8.86 8.60 2.59
N TYR A 13 -8.22 9.36 3.48
CA TYR A 13 -8.66 9.52 4.86
C TYR A 13 -8.26 10.88 5.43
N GLY A 14 -9.06 11.39 6.37
CA GLY A 14 -8.88 12.73 6.91
C GLY A 14 -9.08 13.82 5.85
N ARG A 15 -8.37 14.94 5.97
CA ARG A 15 -8.58 16.12 5.11
C ARG A 15 -7.76 16.12 3.81
N ASN A 16 -6.58 15.47 3.82
CA ASN A 16 -5.65 15.49 2.70
C ASN A 16 -4.67 14.31 2.72
N LYS A 17 -5.01 13.18 3.33
CA LYS A 17 -4.11 12.01 3.43
C LYS A 17 -4.68 10.85 2.63
N PHE A 18 -3.79 10.00 2.13
CA PHE A 18 -4.16 8.78 1.44
C PHE A 18 -3.24 7.62 1.82
N LEU A 19 -3.76 6.42 1.70
CA LEU A 19 -3.00 5.17 1.69
C LEU A 19 -3.08 4.61 0.28
N GLU A 20 -1.92 4.41 -0.35
CA GLU A 20 -1.79 3.66 -1.58
C GLU A 20 -1.49 2.21 -1.25
N MET A 21 -2.24 1.28 -1.82
CA MET A 21 -1.99 -0.16 -1.79
C MET A 21 -1.61 -0.59 -3.21
N SER A 22 -0.32 -0.84 -3.45
CA SER A 22 0.21 -1.20 -4.76
C SER A 22 0.77 -2.63 -4.78
N LYS A 23 0.45 -3.39 -5.83
CA LYS A 23 1.01 -4.71 -6.12
C LYS A 23 2.12 -4.53 -7.15
N LYS A 24 3.35 -4.87 -6.78
CA LYS A 24 4.54 -4.62 -7.60
C LYS A 24 5.32 -5.92 -7.82
N LYS A 25 5.98 -6.01 -8.98
CA LYS A 25 6.89 -7.10 -9.33
C LYS A 25 8.26 -6.50 -9.74
N PRO A 26 9.36 -6.82 -9.06
CA PRO A 26 10.69 -6.43 -9.53
C PRO A 26 11.02 -7.15 -10.85
N LEU A 27 11.63 -6.43 -11.79
CA LEU A 27 12.11 -7.01 -13.05
C LEU A 27 13.61 -7.37 -12.96
N PRO A 28 14.07 -8.41 -13.68
CA PRO A 28 13.31 -9.25 -14.62
C PRO A 28 12.55 -10.43 -13.98
N ASP A 29 13.01 -10.94 -12.83
CA ASP A 29 12.48 -12.18 -12.22
C ASP A 29 12.34 -12.05 -10.70
N GLY A 30 11.75 -10.95 -10.23
CA GLY A 30 11.47 -10.74 -8.82
C GLY A 30 10.10 -11.27 -8.41
N ASP A 31 9.98 -11.67 -7.14
CA ASP A 31 8.70 -12.03 -6.54
C ASP A 31 7.74 -10.85 -6.42
N ILE A 32 6.46 -11.15 -6.65
CA ILE A 32 5.39 -10.17 -6.48
C ILE A 32 5.27 -9.83 -4.98
N PHE A 33 5.23 -8.54 -4.69
CA PHE A 33 5.01 -8.03 -3.34
C PHE A 33 3.89 -6.98 -3.32
N LEU A 34 3.26 -6.85 -2.16
CA LEU A 34 2.29 -5.81 -1.88
C LEU A 34 3.00 -4.68 -1.14
N ASN A 35 2.66 -3.45 -1.44
CA ASN A 35 3.23 -2.27 -0.83
C ASN A 35 2.11 -1.35 -0.37
N ILE A 36 2.13 -0.98 0.91
CA ILE A 36 1.20 0.01 1.46
C ILE A 36 1.99 1.28 1.76
N SER A 37 1.75 2.32 0.97
CA SER A 37 2.39 3.63 1.12
C SER A 37 1.42 4.66 1.66
N LYS A 38 1.80 5.33 2.73
CA LYS A 38 1.11 6.53 3.21
C LYS A 38 1.61 7.74 2.45
N GLY A 39 0.67 8.55 1.97
CA GLY A 39 0.93 9.85 1.37
C GLY A 39 -0.07 10.92 1.79
N TYR A 40 0.16 12.12 1.29
CA TYR A 40 -0.72 13.28 1.46
C TYR A 40 -0.76 14.13 0.19
N TYR A 41 -1.85 14.88 0.05
CA TYR A 41 -2.04 15.86 -1.01
C TYR A 41 -1.45 17.21 -0.56
N THR A 42 -0.63 17.82 -1.41
CA THR A 42 -0.16 19.20 -1.25
C THR A 42 -1.29 20.20 -1.53
N PRO A 43 -1.15 21.48 -1.15
CA PRO A 43 -2.12 22.51 -1.50
C PRO A 43 -2.37 22.63 -3.01
N ASP A 44 -1.35 22.35 -3.81
CA ASP A 44 -1.40 22.30 -5.28
C ASP A 44 -2.02 21.01 -5.85
N GLY A 45 -2.45 20.08 -4.99
CA GLY A 45 -3.09 18.82 -5.37
C GLY A 45 -2.13 17.67 -5.71
N GLU A 46 -0.81 17.86 -5.53
CA GLU A 46 0.18 16.81 -5.82
C GLU A 46 0.23 15.75 -4.72
N ARG A 47 0.48 14.49 -5.13
CA ARG A 47 0.64 13.36 -4.21
C ARG A 47 2.07 13.24 -3.71
N ARG A 48 2.27 13.40 -2.41
CA ARG A 48 3.56 13.19 -1.71
C ARG A 48 3.51 11.91 -0.87
N TYR A 49 4.38 10.96 -1.18
CA TYR A 49 4.56 9.74 -0.39
C TYR A 49 5.50 10.00 0.78
N GLN A 50 5.17 9.49 1.97
CA GLN A 50 5.95 9.67 3.19
C GLN A 50 6.67 8.39 3.62
N LYS A 51 5.90 7.31 3.82
CA LYS A 51 6.43 6.02 4.27
C LYS A 51 5.64 4.91 3.62
N GLY A 52 6.35 3.89 3.15
CA GLY A 52 5.76 2.67 2.64
C GLY A 52 6.27 1.46 3.41
N ILE A 53 5.45 0.42 3.43
CA ILE A 53 5.83 -0.89 3.94
C ILE A 53 5.50 -1.93 2.88
N GLY A 54 6.50 -2.74 2.55
CA GLY A 54 6.40 -3.87 1.63
C GLY A 54 6.13 -5.17 2.38
N PHE A 55 5.29 -6.01 1.81
CA PHE A 55 4.90 -7.31 2.34
C PHE A 55 4.87 -8.34 1.20
N PRO A 56 5.06 -9.63 1.49
CA PRO A 56 4.89 -10.67 0.48
C PRO A 56 3.46 -10.69 -0.07
N ASN A 57 3.29 -10.98 -1.36
CA ASN A 57 1.98 -11.24 -1.96
C ASN A 57 1.47 -12.64 -1.60
N ASP A 58 1.34 -12.88 -0.30
CA ASP A 58 0.85 -14.14 0.26
C ASP A 58 -0.60 -13.98 0.76
N PRO A 59 -1.56 -14.81 0.29
CA PRO A 59 -2.96 -14.66 0.63
C PRO A 59 -3.25 -14.93 2.11
N GLU A 60 -2.49 -15.80 2.77
CA GLU A 60 -2.66 -16.07 4.20
C GLU A 60 -2.16 -14.88 5.04
N PHE A 61 -1.03 -14.29 4.67
CA PHE A 61 -0.50 -13.08 5.28
C PHE A 61 -1.49 -11.92 5.15
N VAL A 62 -2.04 -11.69 3.96
CA VAL A 62 -3.03 -10.63 3.72
C VAL A 62 -4.29 -10.86 4.55
N LYS A 63 -4.80 -12.09 4.61
CA LYS A 63 -5.95 -12.43 5.45
C LYS A 63 -5.68 -12.12 6.92
N LYS A 64 -4.55 -12.56 7.48
CA LYS A 64 -4.14 -12.28 8.86
C LYS A 64 -3.96 -10.79 9.13
N LEU A 65 -3.43 -10.03 8.16
CA LEU A 65 -3.30 -8.58 8.25
C LEU A 65 -4.67 -7.91 8.40
N ILE A 66 -5.63 -8.27 7.55
CA ILE A 66 -7.00 -7.75 7.59
C ILE A 66 -7.68 -8.11 8.92
N GLU A 67 -7.56 -9.37 9.37
CA GLU A 67 -8.13 -9.81 10.65
C GLU A 67 -7.57 -9.01 11.84
N LYS A 68 -6.25 -8.78 11.87
CA LYS A 68 -5.61 -7.96 12.91
C LYS A 68 -6.07 -6.50 12.84
N LEU A 69 -6.16 -5.92 11.65
CA LEU A 69 -6.65 -4.54 11.46
C LEU A 69 -8.09 -4.39 11.95
N GLN A 70 -8.98 -5.30 11.58
CA GLN A 70 -10.38 -5.30 12.03
C GLN A 70 -10.51 -5.48 13.54
N LYS A 71 -9.65 -6.31 14.15
CA LYS A 71 -9.65 -6.51 15.59
C LYS A 71 -9.27 -5.25 16.35
N ILE A 72 -8.27 -4.50 15.87
CA ILE A 72 -7.85 -3.24 16.48
C ILE A 72 -8.86 -2.11 16.23
N SER A 73 -9.51 -2.06 15.07
CA SER A 73 -10.47 -0.99 14.76
C SER A 73 -11.79 -1.07 15.52
N LYS A 74 -12.10 -2.23 16.12
CA LYS A 74 -13.34 -2.46 16.90
C LYS A 74 -13.14 -2.23 18.41
N GLY A 75 -11.93 -1.91 18.86
CA GLY A 75 -11.65 -1.50 20.24
C GLY A 75 -11.84 -0.01 20.41
#